data_AF-A0A9P0A7E4-F1
#
_entry.id   AF-A0A9P0A7E4-F1
#
_cell.length_a   1.000
_cell.length_b   1.000
_cell.length_c   1.000
_cell.angle_alpha   90.00
_cell.angle_beta   90.00
_cell.angle_gamma   90.00
#
_symmetry.space_group_name_H-M   'P 1'
#
loop_
_entity.id
_entity.type
_entity.pdbx_description
1 polymer ?
#
loop_
_entity_poly.entity_id
_entity_poly.type
_entity_poly.pdbx_seq_one_letter_code
_entity_poly.pdbx_strand_id
1 'polypeptide(L)'
;MLVLDHIHQRMHNNLPDETTLHNGQKFDLLSLGLLGVRSLADHFTQVMHKLQDLKFDLSDYICVKFLLLLNHEVRGLMNRKHVLEGQEQVQNALSDYCATVYPNIQEAFDRGKKICHDLAHETAGQLSC
;
A
#
# COMPACT_ATOMS: atom_id res chain seq x y z
N MET A 1 2.20 2.18 -5.89
CA MET A 1 1.67 0.90 -6.43
C MET A 1 2.63 -0.26 -6.16
N LEU A 2 3.86 -0.24 -6.68
CA LEU A 2 4.82 -1.37 -6.53
C LEU A 2 5.12 -1.75 -5.08
N VAL A 3 5.37 -0.77 -4.21
CA VAL A 3 5.65 -1.00 -2.78
C VAL A 3 4.47 -1.67 -2.08
N LEU A 4 3.25 -1.18 -2.31
CA LEU A 4 2.02 -1.77 -1.75
C LEU A 4 1.81 -3.21 -2.21
N ASP A 5 2.02 -3.47 -3.51
CA ASP A 5 1.91 -4.81 -4.08
C ASP A 5 2.93 -5.76 -3.45
N HIS A 6 4.16 -5.29 -3.20
CA HIS A 6 5.19 -6.08 -2.54
C HIS A 6 4.84 -6.40 -1.07
N ILE A 7 4.31 -5.42 -0.33
CA ILE A 7 3.83 -5.62 1.04
C ILE A 7 2.73 -6.68 1.08
N HIS A 8 1.74 -6.58 0.19
CA HIS A 8 0.64 -7.55 0.11
C HIS A 8 1.17 -8.97 -0.20
N GLN A 9 2.06 -9.11 -1.18
CA GLN A 9 2.66 -10.42 -1.51
C GLN A 9 3.41 -11.03 -0.32
N ARG A 10 4.10 -10.21 0.48
CA ARG A 10 4.84 -10.68 1.64
C ARG A 10 3.94 -11.07 2.80
N MET A 11 2.93 -10.26 3.10
CA MET A 11 1.99 -10.50 4.21
C MET A 11 1.02 -11.64 3.94
N HIS A 12 0.48 -11.74 2.72
CA HIS A 12 -0.63 -12.65 2.42
C HIS A 12 -0.21 -13.87 1.60
N ASN A 13 0.86 -13.77 0.80
CA ASN A 13 1.34 -14.86 -0.05
C ASN A 13 2.70 -15.43 0.38
N ASN A 14 3.21 -15.04 1.55
CA ASN A 14 4.47 -15.51 2.12
C ASN A 14 5.67 -15.37 1.16
N LEU A 15 5.76 -14.25 0.44
CA LEU A 15 6.90 -13.97 -0.43
C LEU A 15 8.20 -14.02 0.40
N PRO A 16 9.17 -14.89 0.04
CA PRO A 16 10.41 -15.02 0.78
C PRO A 16 11.33 -13.81 0.54
N ASP A 17 12.27 -13.61 1.46
CA ASP A 17 13.28 -12.56 1.38
C ASP A 17 14.26 -12.78 0.22
N GLU A 18 14.59 -14.04 -0.06
CA GLU A 18 15.50 -14.42 -1.13
C GLU A 18 14.98 -15.61 -1.94
N THR A 19 15.42 -15.70 -3.19
CA THR A 19 15.22 -16.88 -4.03
C THR A 19 16.51 -17.26 -4.75
N THR A 20 16.69 -18.54 -5.06
CA THR A 20 17.86 -19.01 -5.83
C THR A 20 17.47 -19.10 -7.30
N LEU A 21 18.18 -18.37 -8.15
CA LEU A 21 18.00 -18.38 -9.60
C LEU A 21 18.60 -19.66 -10.23
N HIS A 22 18.19 -19.97 -11.46
CA HIS A 22 18.63 -21.17 -12.19
C HIS A 22 20.16 -21.23 -12.43
N ASN A 23 20.86 -20.11 -12.30
CA ASN A 23 22.31 -20.01 -12.43
C ASN A 23 23.04 -20.11 -11.07
N GLY A 24 22.33 -20.42 -9.98
CA GLY A 24 22.88 -20.54 -8.62
C GLY A 24 23.03 -19.21 -7.88
N GLN A 25 22.69 -18.07 -8.48
CA GLN A 25 22.73 -16.77 -7.80
C GLN A 25 21.56 -16.64 -6.82
N LYS A 26 21.83 -16.07 -5.65
CA LYS A 26 20.78 -15.63 -4.71
C LYS A 26 20.29 -14.26 -5.12
N PHE A 27 18.98 -14.14 -5.27
CA PHE A 27 18.30 -12.89 -5.57
C PHE A 27 17.54 -12.44 -4.34
N ASP A 28 17.91 -11.27 -3.81
CA ASP A 28 17.20 -10.62 -2.71
C ASP A 28 15.91 -9.99 -3.23
N LEU A 29 14.78 -10.62 -2.90
CA LEU A 29 13.43 -10.17 -3.26
C LEU A 29 13.02 -8.94 -2.45
N LEU A 30 13.52 -8.76 -1.21
CA LEU A 30 13.22 -7.57 -0.41
C LEU A 30 13.67 -6.30 -1.14
N SER A 31 14.80 -6.35 -1.85
CA SER A 31 15.30 -5.24 -2.65
C SER A 31 14.29 -4.71 -3.69
N LEU A 32 13.35 -5.54 -4.18
CA LEU A 32 12.27 -5.09 -5.07
C LEU A 32 11.25 -4.21 -4.34
N GLY A 33 10.87 -4.56 -3.11
CA GLY A 33 9.98 -3.76 -2.27
C GLY A 33 10.59 -2.43 -1.84
N LEU A 34 11.92 -2.40 -1.73
CA LEU A 34 12.69 -1.21 -1.38
C LEU A 34 13.06 -0.34 -2.59
N LEU A 35 12.68 -0.73 -3.82
CA LEU A 35 13.07 -0.04 -5.06
C LEU A 35 14.59 0.20 -5.18
N GLY A 36 15.39 -0.71 -4.61
CA GLY A 36 16.86 -0.59 -4.55
C GLY A 36 17.42 0.29 -3.42
N VAL A 37 16.56 0.93 -2.61
CA VAL A 37 16.96 1.84 -1.52
C VAL A 37 17.09 1.08 -0.20
N ARG A 38 18.28 0.56 0.11
CA ARG A 38 18.50 -0.27 1.30
C ARG A 38 18.20 0.42 2.64
N SER A 39 18.34 1.75 2.72
CA SER A 39 18.03 2.51 3.93
C SER A 39 16.55 2.51 4.30
N LEU A 40 15.66 2.09 3.39
CA LEU A 40 14.23 1.94 3.66
C LEU A 40 13.88 0.61 4.34
N ALA A 41 14.82 -0.33 4.52
CA ALA A 41 14.53 -1.67 5.03
C ALA A 41 13.86 -1.66 6.42
N ASP A 42 14.39 -0.87 7.36
CA ASP A 42 13.83 -0.76 8.71
C ASP A 42 12.44 -0.11 8.68
N HIS A 43 12.27 0.92 7.85
CA HIS A 43 10.97 1.59 7.69
C HIS A 43 9.93 0.65 7.08
N PHE A 44 10.29 -0.05 6.01
CA PHE A 44 9.44 -1.04 5.35
C PHE A 44 8.97 -2.12 6.33
N THR A 45 9.87 -2.59 7.20
CA THR A 45 9.56 -3.55 8.26
C THR A 45 8.60 -2.97 9.30
N GLN A 46 8.78 -1.71 9.72
CA GLN A 46 7.86 -1.03 10.64
C GLN A 46 6.45 -0.87 10.03
N VAL A 47 6.35 -0.55 8.74
CA VAL A 47 5.08 -0.46 8.04
C VAL A 47 4.39 -1.82 7.98
N MET A 48 5.11 -2.89 7.65
CA MET A 48 4.56 -4.25 7.66
C MET A 48 4.04 -4.65 9.04
N HIS A 49 4.77 -4.36 10.12
CA HIS A 49 4.30 -4.64 11.49
C HIS A 49 3.01 -3.89 11.82
N LYS A 50 2.94 -2.59 11.52
CA LYS A 50 1.72 -1.80 11.73
C LYS A 50 0.53 -2.37 10.96
N LEU A 51 0.75 -2.77 9.71
CA LEU A 51 -0.27 -3.39 8.87
C LEU A 51 -0.75 -4.74 9.43
N GLN A 52 0.17 -5.54 9.97
CA GLN A 52 -0.15 -6.80 10.61
C GLN A 52 -0.99 -6.60 11.88
N ASP A 53 -0.62 -5.62 12.72
CA ASP A 53 -1.38 -5.27 13.93
C ASP A 53 -2.81 -4.80 13.59
N LEU A 54 -2.97 -4.16 12.43
CA LEU A 54 -4.26 -3.71 11.92
C LEU A 54 -5.07 -4.80 11.23
N LYS A 55 -4.53 -6.02 11.12
CA LYS A 55 -5.14 -7.13 10.38
C LYS A 55 -5.47 -6.73 8.94
N PHE A 56 -4.55 -6.00 8.31
CA PHE A 56 -4.68 -5.56 6.93
C PHE A 56 -4.91 -6.77 6.02
N ASP A 57 -6.00 -6.73 5.26
CA ASP A 57 -6.43 -7.85 4.45
C ASP A 57 -6.53 -7.51 2.95
N LEU A 58 -7.09 -8.44 2.17
CA LEU A 58 -7.24 -8.29 0.72
C LEU A 58 -8.18 -7.14 0.36
N SER A 59 -9.25 -6.92 1.12
CA SER A 59 -10.22 -5.85 0.89
C SER A 59 -9.58 -4.50 1.13
N ASP A 60 -8.83 -4.37 2.22
CA ASP A 60 -8.06 -3.16 2.53
C ASP A 60 -7.03 -2.88 1.42
N TYR A 61 -6.28 -3.90 1.00
CA TYR A 61 -5.30 -3.79 -0.08
C TYR A 61 -5.93 -3.28 -1.38
N ILE A 62 -7.06 -3.85 -1.80
CA ILE A 62 -7.75 -3.42 -3.02
C ILE A 62 -8.18 -1.96 -2.90
N CYS A 63 -8.80 -1.57 -1.78
CA CYS A 63 -9.26 -0.20 -1.57
C CYS A 63 -8.09 0.79 -1.59
N VAL A 64 -7.04 0.54 -0.81
CA VAL A 64 -5.82 1.37 -0.77
C VAL A 64 -5.17 1.46 -2.16
N LYS A 65 -5.12 0.36 -2.91
CA LYS A 65 -4.59 0.33 -4.28
C LYS A 65 -5.36 1.25 -5.21
N PHE A 66 -6.70 1.24 -5.16
CA PHE A 66 -7.52 2.16 -5.94
C PHE A 66 -7.42 3.60 -5.45
N LEU A 67 -7.32 3.85 -4.14
CA LEU A 67 -7.13 5.20 -3.60
C LEU A 67 -5.81 5.84 -4.05
N LEU A 68 -4.73 5.05 -4.10
CA LEU A 68 -3.44 5.49 -4.63
C LEU A 68 -3.49 5.76 -6.15
N LEU A 69 -4.25 4.96 -6.89
CA LEU A 69 -4.40 5.10 -8.34
C LEU A 69 -5.30 6.28 -8.72
N LEU A 70 -6.41 6.47 -8.01
CA LEU A 70 -7.42 7.50 -8.25
C LEU A 70 -7.05 8.81 -7.57
N ASN A 71 -5.81 9.27 -7.79
CA ASN A 71 -5.38 10.57 -7.30
C ASN A 71 -5.86 11.68 -8.24
N HIS A 72 -6.92 12.39 -7.85
CA HIS A 72 -7.48 13.49 -8.65
C HIS A 72 -6.58 14.74 -8.69
N GLU A 73 -5.51 14.82 -7.89
CA GLU A 73 -4.61 15.98 -7.80
C GLU A 73 -3.49 15.95 -8.84
N VAL A 74 -3.38 14.86 -9.63
CA VAL A 74 -2.37 14.73 -10.67
C VAL A 74 -2.60 15.74 -11.79
N ARG A 75 -1.52 16.43 -12.20
CA ARG A 75 -1.55 17.39 -13.31
C ARG A 75 -1.86 16.71 -14.64
N GLY A 76 -2.60 17.38 -15.51
CA GLY A 76 -2.91 16.88 -16.86
C GLY A 76 -4.12 15.94 -16.94
N LEU A 77 -4.86 15.74 -15.84
CA LEU A 77 -6.12 15.00 -15.87
C LEU A 77 -7.20 15.76 -16.65
N MET A 78 -7.67 15.17 -17.76
CA MET A 78 -8.76 15.73 -18.56
C MET A 78 -10.11 15.68 -17.84
N ASN A 79 -10.40 14.59 -17.13
CA ASN A 79 -11.68 14.37 -16.45
C ASN A 79 -11.47 14.17 -14.94
N ARG A 80 -11.02 15.23 -14.27
CA ARG A 80 -10.78 15.23 -12.82
C ARG A 80 -12.02 14.84 -12.01
N LYS A 81 -13.21 15.25 -12.46
CA LYS A 81 -14.49 14.95 -11.80
C LYS A 81 -14.73 13.45 -11.71
N HIS A 82 -14.53 12.71 -12.81
CA HIS A 82 -14.72 11.26 -12.81
C HIS A 82 -13.72 10.52 -11.92
N VAL A 83 -12.46 11.01 -11.85
CA VAL A 83 -11.45 10.45 -10.93
C VAL A 83 -11.84 10.68 -9.47
N LEU A 84 -12.30 11.89 -9.14
CA LEU A 84 -12.79 12.23 -7.80
C LEU A 84 -14.00 11.36 -7.41
N GLU A 85 -14.99 11.22 -8.29
CA GLU A 85 -16.17 10.38 -8.05
C GLU A 85 -15.79 8.92 -7.78
N GLY A 86 -14.86 8.37 -8.57
CA GLY A 86 -14.32 7.03 -8.33
C GLY A 86 -13.58 6.92 -6.99
N GLN A 87 -12.79 7.93 -6.63
CA GLN A 87 -12.07 7.96 -5.36
C GLN A 87 -13.05 7.99 -4.17
N GLU A 88 -14.09 8.81 -4.22
CA GLU A 88 -15.13 8.89 -3.19
C GLU A 88 -15.89 7.56 -3.05
N GLN A 89 -16.22 6.89 -4.15
CA GLN A 89 -16.86 5.56 -4.12
C GLN A 89 -16.00 4.52 -3.37
N VAL A 90 -14.70 4.51 -3.63
CA VAL A 90 -13.78 3.59 -2.95
C VAL A 90 -13.62 3.95 -1.48
N GLN A 91 -13.58 5.24 -1.13
CA GLN A 91 -13.53 5.68 0.27
C GLN A 91 -14.78 5.24 1.05
N ASN A 92 -15.96 5.40 0.45
CA ASN A 92 -17.22 4.96 1.06
C ASN A 92 -17.25 3.45 1.26
N ALA A 93 -16.87 2.67 0.24
CA ALA A 93 -16.80 1.22 0.33
C ALA A 93 -15.84 0.74 1.42
N LEU A 94 -14.67 1.37 1.54
CA LEU A 94 -13.71 1.07 2.60
C LEU A 94 -14.26 1.45 3.99
N SER A 95 -14.96 2.57 4.10
CA SER A 95 -15.59 2.99 5.36
C SER A 95 -16.66 1.99 5.81
N ASP A 96 -17.55 1.58 4.90
CA ASP A 96 -18.60 0.60 5.17
C ASP A 96 -18.01 -0.78 5.54
N TYR A 97 -16.93 -1.18 4.85
CA TYR A 97 -16.16 -2.37 5.17
C TYR A 97 -15.60 -2.31 6.59
N CYS A 98 -14.91 -1.22 6.94
CA CYS A 98 -14.31 -1.06 8.26
C CYS A 98 -15.37 -1.04 9.38
N ALA A 99 -16.51 -0.37 9.16
CA ALA A 99 -17.61 -0.33 10.12
C ALA A 99 -18.19 -1.74 10.40
N THR A 100 -18.18 -2.60 9.38
CA THR A 100 -18.72 -3.97 9.47
C THR A 100 -17.71 -4.95 10.07
N VAL A 101 -16.45 -4.91 9.61
CA VAL A 101 -15.43 -5.91 9.93
C VAL A 101 -14.63 -5.54 11.18
N TYR A 102 -14.49 -4.25 11.48
CA TYR A 102 -13.75 -3.76 12.62
C TYR A 102 -14.61 -2.86 13.55
N PRO A 103 -15.77 -3.34 14.04
CA PRO A 103 -16.72 -2.52 14.80
C PRO A 103 -16.16 -1.95 16.12
N ASN A 104 -15.13 -2.61 16.70
CA ASN A 104 -14.45 -2.16 17.92
C ASN A 104 -13.19 -1.32 17.64
N ILE A 105 -12.88 -1.08 16.37
CA ILE A 105 -11.71 -0.35 15.92
C ILE A 105 -12.21 0.94 15.27
N GLN A 106 -12.74 1.84 16.10
CA GLN A 106 -13.34 3.12 15.68
C GLN A 106 -12.35 4.04 14.92
N GLU A 107 -11.06 3.70 14.95
CA GLU A 107 -9.95 4.37 14.28
C GLU A 107 -9.38 3.56 13.08
N ALA A 108 -9.98 2.44 12.67
CA ALA A 108 -9.48 1.58 11.58
C ALA A 108 -9.41 2.33 10.24
N PHE A 109 -10.49 3.05 9.92
CA PHE A 109 -10.61 3.80 8.67
C PHE A 109 -9.61 4.97 8.61
N ASP A 110 -9.47 5.71 9.71
CA ASP A 110 -8.51 6.81 9.79
C ASP A 110 -7.06 6.32 9.80
N ARG A 111 -6.80 5.10 10.32
CA ARG A 111 -5.49 4.44 10.19
C ARG A 111 -5.22 3.91 8.79
N GLY A 112 -6.19 3.34 8.08
CA GLY A 112 -6.03 2.94 6.69
C GLY A 112 -5.71 4.12 5.78
N LYS A 113 -6.40 5.26 6.00
CA LYS A 113 -6.07 6.54 5.35
C LYS A 113 -4.68 7.05 5.73
N LYS A 114 -4.27 6.92 6.99
CA LYS A 114 -2.91 7.27 7.45
C LYS A 114 -1.85 6.42 6.77
N ILE A 115 -2.06 5.12 6.62
CA ILE A 115 -1.14 4.23 5.89
C ILE A 115 -1.09 4.59 4.40
N CYS A 116 -2.23 4.88 3.78
CA CYS A 116 -2.28 5.42 2.43
C CYS A 116 -1.43 6.69 2.30
N HIS A 117 -1.56 7.62 3.25
CA HIS A 117 -0.81 8.86 3.28
C HIS A 117 0.70 8.62 3.48
N ASP A 118 1.09 7.77 4.42
CA ASP A 118 2.48 7.40 4.70
C ASP A 118 3.13 6.74 3.47
N LEU A 119 2.44 5.78 2.84
CA LEU A 119 2.91 5.12 1.62
C LEU A 119 2.97 6.07 0.41
N ALA A 120 1.97 6.95 0.25
CA ALA A 120 1.90 7.91 -0.86
C ALA A 120 2.98 8.99 -0.75
N HIS A 121 3.22 9.53 0.44
CA HIS A 121 4.25 10.54 0.69
C HIS A 121 5.66 9.99 0.43
N GLU A 122 5.92 8.71 0.74
CA GLU A 122 7.22 8.09 0.51
C GLU A 122 7.44 7.72 -0.96
N THR A 123 6.43 7.19 -1.65
CA THR A 123 6.56 6.93 -3.09
C THR A 123 6.61 8.21 -3.92
N ALA A 124 5.91 9.28 -3.54
CA ALA A 124 5.94 10.56 -4.25
C ALA A 124 7.16 11.44 -3.88
N GLY A 125 7.61 11.39 -2.62
CA GLY A 125 8.75 12.15 -2.11
C GLY A 125 10.10 11.71 -2.71
N GLN A 126 10.23 10.44 -3.10
CA GLN A 126 11.48 9.91 -3.68
C GLN A 126 11.56 9.99 -5.21
N LEU A 127 10.44 10.23 -5.92
CA LEU A 127 10.43 10.48 -7.38
C LEU A 127 10.65 11.96 -7.74
N SER A 128 10.84 12.82 -6.73
CA SER A 128 11.13 14.26 -6.91
C SER A 128 12.61 14.62 -6.74
N CYS A 129 13.51 13.63 -6.75
CA CYS A 129 14.95 13.81 -6.90
C CYS A 129 15.38 13.41 -8.31
#